data_AF-B4H8T9-F1
#
_entry.id   AF-B4H8T9-F1
#
_cell.length_a   1.000
_cell.length_b   1.000
_cell.length_c   1.000
_cell.angle_alpha   90.00
_cell.angle_beta   90.00
_cell.angle_gamma   90.00
#
_symmetry.space_group_name_H-M   'P 1'
#
loop_
_entity.id
_entity.type
_entity.pdbx_description
1 polymer ?
#
loop_
_entity_poly.entity_id
_entity_poly.type
_entity_poly.pdbx_seq_one_letter_code
_entity_poly.pdbx_strand_id
1 'polypeptide(L)'
;MSRLLKALQMFPRALAKCGLSSPPVTIQRRTIALSFRPMQKDISDPVLDQLSSEDLTALKISPARRNLVCLLATEMIAERLVKQPFECMNGFEAVFCGSEVKLIKEGVVNPVNIIFNVSKSRERGKDKGIGQLSNPFRIMPNFEVRFPYGNTLLSIHCKFLSEAFKDGAPLLQEHQIVPDVFEIQAMSLFEKEDTYTVKANMIDDNLYWAVMDFLADQGITNEFAIKLSDFSTFYEHDQYIRFLENLSKFVVPPPPVMERYNTDDSSN
;
A
#
# COMPACT_ATOMS: atom_id res chain seq x y z
N MET A 1 7.16 10.27 15.92
CA MET A 1 7.91 11.03 14.89
C MET A 1 7.32 10.72 13.53
N SER A 2 6.87 11.75 12.81
CA SER A 2 6.24 11.63 11.48
C SER A 2 7.20 11.02 10.45
N ARG A 3 6.71 10.20 9.53
CA ARG A 3 7.49 9.62 8.41
C ARG A 3 8.16 10.70 7.55
N LEU A 4 7.66 11.94 7.59
CA LEU A 4 8.27 13.12 6.97
C LEU A 4 9.66 13.47 7.53
N LEU A 5 9.88 13.26 8.84
CA LEU A 5 11.19 13.42 9.48
C LEU A 5 12.18 12.31 9.06
N LYS A 6 11.68 11.14 8.68
CA LYS A 6 12.51 10.08 8.08
C LYS A 6 12.85 10.38 6.62
N ALA A 7 11.90 10.90 5.84
CA ALA A 7 12.15 11.28 4.44
C ALA A 7 13.18 12.42 4.30
N LEU A 8 13.17 13.41 5.20
CA LEU A 8 14.15 14.49 5.20
C LEU A 8 15.58 14.04 5.60
N GLN A 9 15.71 12.88 6.25
CA GLN A 9 17.01 12.31 6.63
C GLN A 9 17.61 11.36 5.56
N MET A 10 16.88 11.08 4.47
CA MET A 10 17.29 10.14 3.41
C MET A 10 17.91 10.79 2.16
N PHE A 11 18.23 12.09 2.17
CA PHE A 11 18.97 12.72 1.05
C PHE A 11 20.49 12.67 1.30
N PRO A 12 21.25 11.76 0.65
CA PRO A 12 22.69 11.92 0.57
C PRO A 12 23.04 13.08 -0.36
N ARG A 13 23.92 13.98 0.11
CA ARG A 13 24.64 14.95 -0.74
C ARG A 13 25.44 14.18 -1.79
N ALA A 14 24.93 14.13 -3.02
CA ALA A 14 25.67 13.60 -4.16
C ALA A 14 25.71 14.63 -5.30
N LEU A 15 26.62 15.59 -5.18
CA LEU A 15 27.21 16.28 -6.34
C LEU A 15 28.70 16.47 -6.05
N ALA A 16 29.47 15.42 -6.32
CA ALA A 16 30.93 15.49 -6.41
C ALA A 16 31.41 14.45 -7.42
N LYS A 17 31.51 14.87 -8.69
CA LYS A 17 32.48 14.47 -9.72
C LYS A 17 31.88 14.69 -11.12
N CYS A 18 32.18 15.85 -11.69
CA CYS A 18 32.48 16.00 -13.12
C CYS A 18 33.22 17.33 -13.25
N GLY A 19 34.53 17.27 -13.45
CA GLY A 19 35.36 18.43 -13.69
C GLY A 19 35.17 18.93 -15.11
N LEU A 20 34.78 20.19 -15.26
CA LEU A 20 35.07 21.05 -16.40
C LEU A 20 34.89 22.51 -15.94
N SER A 21 35.84 23.36 -16.32
CA SER A 21 36.09 24.70 -15.80
C SER A 21 35.32 25.80 -16.53
N SER A 22 34.96 26.85 -15.78
CA SER A 22 34.82 28.30 -16.14
C SER A 22 33.57 28.96 -15.46
N PRO A 23 33.47 30.30 -15.44
CA PRO A 23 34.09 31.27 -14.52
C PRO A 23 33.06 31.87 -13.50
N PRO A 24 33.46 32.73 -12.54
CA PRO A 24 32.62 33.05 -11.39
C PRO A 24 31.57 34.13 -11.71
N VAL A 25 30.30 33.83 -11.41
CA VAL A 25 29.21 34.83 -11.42
C VAL A 25 28.91 35.26 -9.99
N THR A 26 29.15 36.54 -9.73
CA THR A 26 28.89 37.24 -8.46
C THR A 26 27.40 37.30 -8.15
N ILE A 27 26.97 36.68 -7.04
CA ILE A 27 25.59 36.77 -6.53
C ILE A 27 25.48 38.02 -5.65
N GLN A 28 24.81 39.06 -6.15
CA GLN A 28 24.34 40.17 -5.31
C GLN A 28 23.09 39.73 -4.52
N ARG A 29 23.20 39.66 -3.19
CA ARG A 29 22.06 39.59 -2.28
C ARG A 29 21.34 40.94 -2.27
N ARG A 30 20.13 41.00 -2.84
CA ARG A 30 19.18 42.09 -2.54
C ARG A 30 18.27 41.66 -1.40
N THR A 31 18.51 42.24 -0.22
CA THR A 31 17.60 42.21 0.93
C THR A 31 16.47 43.20 0.66
N ILE A 32 15.24 42.72 0.52
CA ILE A 32 14.05 43.58 0.48
C ILE A 32 13.47 43.61 1.89
N ALA A 33 13.61 44.74 2.57
CA ALA A 33 12.93 45.03 3.82
C ALA A 33 11.49 45.49 3.52
N LEU A 34 10.49 44.73 3.98
CA LEU A 34 9.09 45.16 3.93
C LEU A 34 8.71 45.79 5.27
N SER A 35 8.57 47.11 5.25
CA SER A 35 8.05 47.96 6.31
C SER A 35 6.53 47.81 6.39
N PHE A 36 6.02 47.37 7.54
CA PHE A 36 4.59 47.38 7.83
C PHE A 36 4.19 48.73 8.45
N ARG A 37 3.28 49.46 7.79
CA ARG A 37 2.45 50.50 8.42
C ARG A 37 1.06 49.93 8.67
N PRO A 38 0.45 50.12 9.86
CA PRO A 38 -0.94 49.77 10.07
C PRO A 38 -1.84 50.87 9.50
N MET A 39 -2.81 50.52 8.65
CA MET A 39 -3.88 51.44 8.26
C MET A 39 -5.15 51.16 9.06
N GLN A 40 -5.64 52.23 9.67
CA GLN A 40 -6.90 52.32 10.40
C GLN A 40 -8.12 52.19 9.48
N LYS A 41 -9.17 51.65 10.11
CA LYS A 41 -10.60 51.67 9.77
C LYS A 41 -11.06 52.96 9.08
N ASP A 42 -11.82 52.79 8.00
CA ASP A 42 -13.22 53.20 7.85
C ASP A 42 -13.56 53.26 6.35
N ILE A 43 -14.61 52.53 5.93
CA ILE A 43 -15.61 52.92 4.93
C ILE A 43 -16.71 51.86 5.01
N SER A 44 -17.90 52.32 5.37
CA SER A 44 -19.17 51.61 5.44
C SER A 44 -19.84 51.59 4.06
N ASP A 45 -20.01 50.39 3.47
CA ASP A 45 -20.85 50.16 2.29
C ASP A 45 -22.17 49.46 2.70
N PRO A 46 -23.34 50.06 2.41
CA PRO A 46 -24.63 49.51 2.81
C PRO A 46 -25.26 48.68 1.68
N VAL A 47 -24.63 47.56 1.28
CA VAL A 47 -25.27 46.56 0.38
C VAL A 47 -24.85 45.13 0.75
N LEU A 48 -24.57 44.88 2.03
CA LEU A 48 -24.21 43.54 2.52
C LEU A 48 -25.03 43.15 3.76
N ASP A 49 -26.34 43.39 3.73
CA ASP A 49 -27.22 43.17 4.89
C ASP A 49 -28.52 42.41 4.57
N GLN A 50 -28.55 41.64 3.48
CA GLN A 50 -29.67 40.74 3.16
C GLN A 50 -29.26 39.33 2.70
N LEU A 51 -28.11 38.83 3.15
CA LEU A 51 -27.91 37.38 3.21
C LEU A 51 -28.23 36.96 4.64
N SER A 52 -29.47 36.53 4.84
CA SER A 52 -29.93 35.95 6.10
C SER A 52 -28.93 34.92 6.58
N SER A 53 -28.47 35.13 7.82
CA SER A 53 -27.50 34.36 8.58
C SER A 53 -27.90 32.89 8.85
N GLU A 54 -28.87 32.35 8.12
CA GLU A 54 -29.53 31.07 8.41
C GLU A 54 -29.19 29.94 7.42
N ASP A 55 -28.57 30.23 6.27
CA ASP A 55 -28.12 29.18 5.32
C ASP A 55 -26.66 28.73 5.50
N LEU A 56 -25.92 29.41 6.39
CA LEU A 56 -24.63 28.96 6.90
C LEU A 56 -24.81 28.30 8.28
N THR A 57 -25.77 27.38 8.41
CA THR A 57 -25.60 26.27 9.36
C THR A 57 -24.44 25.39 8.87
N ALA A 58 -23.26 26.01 8.92
CA ALA A 58 -21.96 25.40 8.75
C ALA A 58 -21.95 24.19 9.66
N LEU A 59 -21.88 23.01 9.04
CA LEU A 59 -21.56 21.76 9.69
C LEU A 59 -20.50 22.07 10.77
N LYS A 60 -20.89 21.99 12.05
CA LYS A 60 -19.99 22.24 13.18
C LYS A 60 -18.94 21.13 13.19
N ILE A 61 -17.94 21.25 12.32
CA ILE A 61 -16.78 20.37 12.29
C ILE A 61 -16.08 20.55 13.64
N SER A 62 -16.02 19.49 14.44
CA SER A 62 -15.36 19.54 15.75
C SER A 62 -13.86 19.85 15.59
N PRO A 63 -13.20 20.44 16.60
CA PRO A 63 -11.74 20.62 16.58
C PRO A 63 -10.99 19.31 16.30
N ALA A 64 -11.48 18.18 16.83
CA ALA A 64 -10.94 16.85 16.56
C ALA A 64 -11.06 16.47 15.07
N ARG A 65 -12.20 16.74 14.45
CA ARG A 65 -12.42 16.48 13.01
C ARG A 65 -11.51 17.34 12.14
N ARG A 66 -11.30 18.62 12.48
CA ARG A 66 -10.33 19.49 11.77
C ARG A 66 -8.90 18.98 11.88
N ASN A 67 -8.48 18.59 13.08
CA ASN A 67 -7.16 18.04 13.31
C ASN A 67 -6.94 16.75 12.51
N LEU A 68 -7.94 15.86 12.50
CA LEU A 68 -7.89 14.63 11.73
C LEU A 68 -7.73 14.89 10.23
N VAL A 69 -8.49 15.82 9.65
CA VAL A 69 -8.34 16.21 8.23
C VAL A 69 -6.92 16.70 7.92
N CYS A 70 -6.35 17.54 8.80
CA CYS A 70 -4.99 18.06 8.63
C CYS A 70 -3.94 16.95 8.66
N LEU A 71 -4.06 16.01 9.60
CA LEU A 71 -3.16 14.87 9.72
C LEU A 71 -3.27 13.93 8.50
N LEU A 72 -4.49 13.63 8.05
CA LEU A 72 -4.71 12.79 6.86
C LEU A 72 -4.11 13.41 5.60
N ALA A 73 -4.29 14.72 5.41
CA ALA A 73 -3.68 15.42 4.27
C ALA A 73 -2.15 15.37 4.32
N THR A 74 -1.57 15.57 5.51
CA THR A 74 -0.12 15.50 5.71
C THR A 74 0.41 14.10 5.41
N GLU A 75 -0.25 13.06 5.91
CA GLU A 75 0.16 11.67 5.72
C GLU A 75 0.01 11.24 4.26
N MET A 76 -1.10 11.59 3.59
CA MET A 76 -1.30 11.29 2.16
C MET A 76 -0.21 11.90 1.28
N ILE A 77 0.18 13.16 1.56
CA ILE A 77 1.28 13.82 0.82
C ILE A 77 2.59 13.07 1.09
N ALA A 78 2.89 12.77 2.35
CA ALA A 78 4.11 12.07 2.71
C ALA A 78 4.23 10.70 2.03
N GLU A 79 3.15 9.91 2.02
CA GLU A 79 3.14 8.57 1.43
C GLU A 79 3.24 8.60 -0.10
N ARG A 80 2.57 9.55 -0.76
CA ARG A 80 2.66 9.70 -2.22
C ARG A 80 4.04 10.12 -2.69
N LEU A 81 4.78 10.90 -1.89
CA LEU A 81 6.15 11.32 -2.22
C LEU A 81 7.15 10.17 -2.19
N VAL A 82 6.88 9.12 -1.41
CA VAL A 82 7.77 7.95 -1.28
C VAL A 82 7.25 6.73 -2.03
N LYS A 83 6.09 6.84 -2.72
CA LYS A 83 5.50 5.75 -3.49
C LYS A 83 6.43 5.36 -4.64
N GLN A 84 6.79 4.08 -4.67
CA GLN A 84 7.57 3.50 -5.75
C GLN A 84 6.67 3.04 -6.90
N PRO A 85 7.17 3.02 -8.15
CA PRO A 85 6.43 2.47 -9.27
C PRO A 85 6.17 0.98 -9.04
N PHE A 86 4.96 0.55 -9.40
CA PHE A 86 4.53 -0.83 -9.29
C PHE A 86 5.11 -1.65 -10.46
N GLU A 87 5.77 -2.76 -10.14
CA GLU A 87 6.21 -3.73 -11.14
C GLU A 87 5.22 -4.89 -11.21
N CYS A 88 4.71 -5.17 -12.40
CA CYS A 88 3.88 -6.36 -12.64
C CYS A 88 4.71 -7.63 -12.48
N MET A 89 4.06 -8.71 -12.02
CA MET A 89 4.72 -10.01 -11.99
C MET A 89 4.68 -10.64 -13.38
N ASN A 90 5.85 -10.75 -14.01
CA ASN A 90 5.98 -11.33 -15.35
C ASN A 90 5.36 -12.74 -15.42
N GLY A 91 4.58 -13.00 -16.48
CA GLY A 91 3.93 -14.29 -16.72
C GLY A 91 2.66 -14.54 -15.91
N PHE A 92 2.18 -13.53 -15.16
CA PHE A 92 0.94 -13.57 -14.42
C PHE A 92 0.08 -12.34 -14.69
N GLU A 93 -1.21 -12.58 -14.98
CA GLU A 93 -2.23 -11.54 -14.95
C GLU A 93 -2.69 -11.35 -13.50
N ALA A 94 -2.72 -10.10 -13.01
CA ALA A 94 -3.17 -9.77 -11.67
C ALA A 94 -4.60 -9.21 -11.67
N VAL A 95 -5.51 -9.89 -10.98
CA VAL A 95 -6.89 -9.46 -10.73
C VAL A 95 -7.00 -8.97 -9.28
N PHE A 96 -7.51 -7.76 -9.10
CA PHE A 96 -7.56 -7.07 -7.81
C PHE A 96 -9.00 -6.97 -7.28
N CYS A 97 -9.25 -7.55 -6.10
CA CYS A 97 -10.54 -7.56 -5.41
C CYS A 97 -10.40 -6.94 -4.01
N GLY A 98 -10.32 -5.60 -3.95
CA GLY A 98 -10.09 -4.89 -2.70
C GLY A 98 -8.69 -5.16 -2.14
N SER A 99 -8.58 -5.86 -1.01
CA SER A 99 -7.28 -6.28 -0.47
C SER A 99 -6.85 -7.69 -0.88
N GLU A 100 -7.72 -8.42 -1.57
CA GLU A 100 -7.42 -9.73 -2.12
C GLU A 100 -6.89 -9.58 -3.54
N VAL A 101 -5.86 -10.35 -3.86
CA VAL A 101 -5.25 -10.39 -5.19
C VAL A 101 -5.26 -11.83 -5.68
N LYS A 102 -5.66 -12.01 -6.94
CA LYS A 102 -5.58 -13.27 -7.66
C LYS A 102 -4.63 -13.12 -8.84
N LEU A 103 -3.58 -13.91 -8.86
CA LEU A 103 -2.63 -14.02 -9.96
C LEU A 103 -2.99 -15.23 -10.80
N ILE A 104 -3.08 -15.05 -12.11
CA ILE A 104 -3.47 -16.08 -13.06
C ILE A 104 -2.30 -16.27 -14.02
N LYS A 105 -1.74 -17.48 -14.07
CA LYS A 105 -0.63 -17.78 -14.98
C LYS A 105 -1.07 -17.64 -16.43
N GLU A 106 -0.36 -16.83 -17.21
CA GLU A 106 -0.72 -16.56 -18.60
C GLU A 106 -0.39 -17.75 -19.54
N GLY A 107 -1.12 -17.86 -20.66
CA GLY A 107 -0.77 -18.79 -21.75
C GLY A 107 -1.08 -20.27 -21.51
N VAL A 108 -1.87 -20.62 -20.49
CA VAL A 108 -2.21 -22.01 -20.14
C VAL A 108 -3.73 -22.22 -20.15
N VAL A 109 -4.18 -23.35 -20.69
CA VAL A 109 -5.62 -23.72 -20.80
C VAL A 109 -6.29 -23.88 -19.43
N ASN A 110 -5.58 -24.46 -18.46
CA ASN A 110 -5.99 -24.55 -17.04
C ASN A 110 -4.97 -23.81 -16.18
N PRO A 111 -5.09 -22.49 -16.04
CA PRO A 111 -4.06 -21.69 -15.40
C PRO A 111 -4.02 -21.92 -13.90
N VAL A 112 -2.80 -22.02 -13.37
CA VAL A 112 -2.55 -22.00 -11.92
C VAL A 112 -2.97 -20.64 -11.38
N ASN A 113 -3.73 -20.65 -10.30
CA ASN A 113 -4.18 -19.42 -9.64
C ASN A 113 -3.48 -19.28 -8.29
N ILE A 114 -2.88 -18.13 -8.02
CA ILE A 114 -2.31 -17.79 -6.71
C ILE A 114 -3.16 -16.69 -6.09
N ILE A 115 -3.70 -16.95 -4.90
CA ILE A 115 -4.62 -16.04 -4.21
C ILE A 115 -4.03 -15.66 -2.86
N PHE A 116 -4.02 -14.37 -2.55
CA PHE A 116 -3.49 -13.87 -1.29
C PHE A 116 -4.18 -12.56 -0.90
N ASN A 117 -4.08 -12.19 0.38
CA ASN A 117 -4.69 -10.97 0.90
C ASN A 117 -3.69 -10.13 1.68
N VAL A 118 -3.48 -8.88 1.24
CA VAL A 118 -2.48 -8.00 1.85
C VAL A 118 -2.92 -7.44 3.21
N SER A 119 -4.23 -7.39 3.52
CA SER A 119 -4.71 -6.92 4.83
C SER A 119 -4.55 -7.95 5.95
N LYS A 120 -4.37 -9.23 5.61
CA LYS A 120 -4.19 -10.34 6.57
C LYS A 120 -2.75 -10.84 6.62
N SER A 121 -1.80 -10.03 6.15
CA SER A 121 -0.38 -10.38 6.15
C SER A 121 0.26 -10.24 7.52
N ARG A 122 1.31 -11.03 7.80
CA ARG A 122 2.15 -10.80 8.97
C ARG A 122 3.16 -9.68 8.68
N GLU A 123 3.24 -8.70 9.57
CA GLU A 123 4.31 -7.71 9.58
C GLU A 123 5.55 -8.32 10.24
N ARG A 124 6.72 -8.22 9.60
CA ARG A 124 7.98 -8.46 10.31
C ARG A 124 8.28 -7.21 11.12
N GLY A 125 8.19 -7.35 12.45
CA GLY A 125 8.36 -6.26 13.40
C GLY A 125 9.70 -5.56 13.23
N LYS A 126 9.67 -4.23 13.40
CA LYS A 126 10.85 -3.38 13.56
C LYS A 126 11.80 -4.03 14.56
N ASP A 127 12.93 -4.57 14.10
CA ASP A 127 14.01 -4.90 15.01
C ASP A 127 14.44 -3.60 15.71
N LYS A 128 14.30 -3.61 17.04
CA LYS A 128 14.67 -2.49 17.91
C LYS A 128 16.19 -2.47 18.07
N GLY A 129 16.92 -2.30 16.97
CA GLY A 129 18.33 -1.94 16.96
C GLY A 129 18.46 -0.43 16.84
N ILE A 130 18.91 0.23 17.90
CA ILE A 130 19.25 1.66 17.90
C ILE A 130 20.37 1.85 16.87
N GLY A 131 20.04 2.30 15.66
CA GLY A 131 21.03 2.68 14.64
C GLY A 131 20.72 2.29 13.19
N GLN A 132 19.81 1.35 12.91
CA GLN A 132 19.49 0.95 11.53
C GLN A 132 18.22 1.65 11.02
N LEU A 133 18.46 2.78 10.35
CA LEU A 133 17.48 3.62 9.68
C LEU A 133 17.09 3.06 8.29
N SER A 134 16.91 1.75 8.09
CA SER A 134 16.62 1.25 6.72
C SER A 134 16.18 -0.22 6.63
N ASN A 135 15.26 -0.70 7.46
CA ASN A 135 14.59 -1.97 7.12
C ASN A 135 13.30 -1.61 6.38
N PRO A 136 13.23 -1.78 5.04
CA PRO A 136 12.01 -1.51 4.30
C PRO A 136 10.91 -2.43 4.83
N PHE A 137 9.78 -1.83 5.16
CA PHE A 137 8.57 -2.54 5.53
C PHE A 137 8.24 -3.57 4.45
N ARG A 138 8.10 -4.85 4.81
CA ARG A 138 7.88 -5.95 3.87
C ARG A 138 6.64 -6.74 4.27
N ILE A 139 5.74 -6.91 3.30
CA ILE A 139 4.47 -7.60 3.45
C ILE A 139 4.62 -9.06 3.00
N MET A 140 4.15 -9.96 3.86
CA MET A 140 4.30 -11.41 3.67
C MET A 140 2.95 -12.09 3.90
N PRO A 141 2.07 -12.06 2.89
CA PRO A 141 0.76 -12.66 3.03
C PRO A 141 0.88 -14.18 2.90
N ASN A 142 0.09 -14.93 3.67
CA ASN A 142 -0.15 -16.32 3.30
C ASN A 142 -0.81 -16.33 1.92
N PHE A 143 -0.47 -17.32 1.11
CA PHE A 143 -0.98 -17.45 -0.25
C PHE A 143 -1.48 -18.86 -0.49
N GLU A 144 -2.52 -18.96 -1.32
CA GLU A 144 -3.14 -20.22 -1.72
C GLU A 144 -2.86 -20.45 -3.20
N VAL A 145 -2.33 -21.62 -3.51
CA VAL A 145 -2.10 -22.05 -4.88
C VAL A 145 -3.20 -23.04 -5.26
N ARG A 146 -3.90 -22.74 -6.36
CA ARG A 146 -5.04 -23.51 -6.86
C ARG A 146 -4.74 -24.09 -8.23
N PHE A 147 -4.84 -25.41 -8.34
CA PHE A 147 -4.67 -26.19 -9.56
C PHE A 147 -6.02 -26.79 -9.97
N PRO A 148 -6.72 -26.19 -10.95
CA PRO A 148 -7.92 -26.80 -11.52
C PRO A 148 -7.55 -27.94 -12.45
N TYR A 149 -8.19 -29.10 -12.28
CA TYR A 149 -8.05 -30.25 -13.17
C TYR A 149 -9.39 -30.96 -13.34
N GLY A 150 -10.03 -30.76 -14.51
CA GLY A 150 -11.37 -31.27 -14.76
C GLY A 150 -12.38 -30.68 -13.77
N ASN A 151 -13.04 -31.56 -12.99
CA ASN A 151 -13.98 -31.16 -11.94
C ASN A 151 -13.35 -31.08 -10.55
N THR A 152 -12.04 -31.34 -10.45
CA THR A 152 -11.29 -31.37 -9.20
C THR A 152 -10.46 -30.10 -9.07
N LEU A 153 -10.34 -29.58 -7.85
CA LEU A 153 -9.49 -28.44 -7.53
C LEU A 153 -8.55 -28.82 -6.38
N LEU A 154 -7.26 -28.89 -6.67
CA LEU A 154 -6.23 -29.00 -5.63
C LEU A 154 -5.91 -27.59 -5.13
N SER A 155 -6.03 -27.38 -3.83
CA SER A 155 -5.67 -26.15 -3.14
C SER A 155 -4.54 -26.43 -2.15
N ILE A 156 -3.48 -25.63 -2.22
CA ILE A 156 -2.31 -25.72 -1.37
C ILE A 156 -2.13 -24.37 -0.67
N HIS A 157 -2.27 -24.37 0.65
CA HIS A 157 -2.07 -23.18 1.46
C HIS A 157 -0.61 -23.08 1.88
N CYS A 158 0.04 -22.00 1.51
CA CYS A 158 1.44 -21.71 1.81
C CYS A 158 1.55 -20.54 2.79
N LYS A 159 2.58 -20.57 3.63
CA LYS A 159 2.93 -19.46 4.52
C LYS A 159 4.40 -19.15 4.43
N PHE A 160 4.74 -17.88 4.56
CA PHE A 160 6.13 -17.45 4.59
C PHE A 160 6.81 -17.85 5.90
N LEU A 161 8.09 -18.21 5.79
CA LEU A 161 8.95 -18.48 6.94
C LEU A 161 9.49 -17.17 7.53
N SER A 162 9.51 -17.10 8.87
CA SER A 162 9.94 -15.91 9.62
C SER A 162 11.47 -15.79 9.69
N GLU A 163 12.18 -16.75 9.12
CA GLU A 163 13.62 -16.82 9.07
C GLU A 163 14.13 -16.51 7.66
N ALA A 164 13.28 -16.61 6.64
CA ALA A 164 13.63 -16.45 5.23
C ALA A 164 14.17 -15.05 4.84
N PHE A 165 13.90 -14.04 5.68
CA PHE A 165 14.38 -12.69 5.45
C PHE A 165 14.97 -12.13 6.75
N LYS A 166 16.18 -11.61 6.66
CA LYS A 166 16.86 -10.90 7.74
C LYS A 166 17.01 -9.45 7.31
N ASP A 167 16.63 -8.51 8.17
CA ASP A 167 16.67 -7.07 7.88
C ASP A 167 15.87 -6.64 6.63
N GLY A 168 14.83 -7.39 6.25
CA GLY A 168 14.00 -7.10 5.07
C GLY A 168 14.59 -7.58 3.74
N ALA A 169 15.80 -8.15 3.76
CA ALA A 169 16.45 -8.77 2.61
C ALA A 169 16.33 -10.31 2.67
N PRO A 170 16.18 -11.01 1.54
CA PRO A 170 16.25 -12.47 1.50
C PRO A 170 17.59 -12.96 2.04
N LEU A 171 17.58 -14.01 2.88
CA LEU A 171 18.81 -14.68 3.31
C LEU A 171 19.34 -15.57 2.18
N LEU A 172 20.04 -14.98 1.22
CA LEU A 172 20.83 -15.72 0.25
C LEU A 172 22.22 -15.96 0.86
N GLN A 173 22.43 -17.10 1.50
CA GLN A 173 23.77 -17.48 1.95
C GLN A 173 24.53 -18.07 0.76
N GLU A 174 25.60 -17.42 0.33
CA GLU A 174 26.38 -17.77 -0.87
C GLU A 174 27.03 -19.17 -0.83
N HIS A 175 26.96 -19.90 0.30
CA HIS A 175 27.63 -21.19 0.51
C HIS A 175 26.81 -22.21 1.32
N GLN A 176 25.50 -22.01 1.51
CA GLN A 176 24.63 -22.98 2.21
C GLN A 176 23.33 -23.18 1.42
N ILE A 177 22.69 -24.35 1.62
CA ILE A 177 21.35 -24.65 1.13
C ILE A 177 20.47 -23.43 1.41
N VAL A 178 19.94 -22.80 0.35
CA VAL A 178 19.07 -21.63 0.50
C VAL A 178 17.89 -22.08 1.37
N PRO A 179 17.70 -21.50 2.57
CA PRO A 179 16.57 -21.88 3.40
C PRO A 179 15.29 -21.58 2.63
N ASP A 180 14.32 -22.48 2.72
CA ASP A 180 13.03 -22.27 2.06
C ASP A 180 12.41 -20.95 2.49
N VAL A 181 11.82 -20.25 1.54
CA VAL A 181 11.22 -18.92 1.77
C VAL A 181 9.80 -19.06 2.32
N PHE A 182 9.15 -20.17 1.98
CA PHE A 182 7.79 -20.50 2.38
C PHE A 182 7.69 -22.00 2.66
N GLU A 183 6.65 -22.38 3.39
CA GLU A 183 6.30 -23.78 3.64
C GLU A 183 4.82 -24.02 3.38
N ILE A 184 4.46 -25.28 3.10
CA ILE A 184 3.06 -25.69 2.98
C ILE A 184 2.48 -25.77 4.40
N GLN A 185 1.33 -25.14 4.60
CA GLN A 185 0.57 -25.20 5.85
C GLN A 185 -0.49 -26.31 5.81
N ALA A 186 -1.20 -26.43 4.69
CA ALA A 186 -2.28 -27.39 4.51
C ALA A 186 -2.59 -27.59 3.02
N MET A 187 -3.24 -28.71 2.70
CA MET A 187 -3.74 -29.02 1.36
C MET A 187 -5.17 -29.51 1.42
N SER A 188 -5.95 -29.19 0.38
CA SER A 188 -7.34 -29.58 0.23
C SER A 188 -7.60 -30.02 -1.20
N LEU A 189 -8.35 -31.10 -1.39
CA LEU A 189 -8.75 -31.58 -2.71
C LEU A 189 -10.27 -31.50 -2.84
N PHE A 190 -10.76 -30.52 -3.60
CA PHE A 190 -12.19 -30.29 -3.78
C PHE A 190 -12.69 -31.05 -5.00
N GLU A 191 -13.66 -31.95 -4.80
CA GLU A 191 -14.43 -32.59 -5.88
C GLU A 191 -15.94 -32.34 -5.76
N LYS A 192 -16.44 -32.14 -4.53
CA LYS A 192 -17.86 -31.93 -4.15
C LYS A 192 -17.97 -31.02 -2.90
N GLU A 193 -19.18 -30.81 -2.40
CA GLU A 193 -19.50 -29.89 -1.28
C GLU A 193 -18.74 -30.18 0.03
N ASP A 194 -18.31 -31.43 0.25
CA ASP A 194 -17.49 -31.82 1.41
C ASP A 194 -16.04 -32.10 1.00
N THR A 195 -15.10 -31.35 1.56
CA THR A 195 -13.67 -31.48 1.28
C THR A 195 -12.88 -31.74 2.56
N TYR A 196 -11.98 -32.72 2.50
CA TYR A 196 -10.99 -32.94 3.54
C TYR A 196 -9.77 -32.03 3.33
N THR A 197 -9.35 -31.35 4.40
CA THR A 197 -8.12 -30.56 4.46
C THR A 197 -7.11 -31.26 5.35
N VAL A 198 -5.95 -31.61 4.79
CA VAL A 198 -4.82 -32.18 5.54
C VAL A 198 -3.85 -31.08 5.92
N LYS A 199 -3.44 -31.04 7.19
CA LYS A 199 -2.36 -30.16 7.66
C LYS A 199 -1.01 -30.74 7.27
N ALA A 200 -0.04 -29.89 6.93
CA ALA A 200 1.28 -30.33 6.47
C ALA A 200 2.01 -31.27 7.43
N ASN A 201 1.86 -31.07 8.74
CA ASN A 201 2.47 -31.93 9.75
C ASN A 201 1.89 -33.36 9.84
N MET A 202 0.79 -33.63 9.14
CA MET A 202 0.17 -34.97 9.04
C MET A 202 0.57 -35.67 7.72
N ILE A 203 1.36 -35.01 6.87
CA ILE A 203 1.78 -35.49 5.56
C ILE A 203 3.14 -36.16 5.73
N ASP A 204 3.33 -37.30 5.07
CA ASP A 204 4.63 -37.97 5.01
C ASP A 204 5.70 -37.05 4.40
N ASP A 205 6.92 -37.08 4.93
CA ASP A 205 8.00 -36.18 4.53
C ASP A 205 8.33 -36.31 3.04
N ASN A 206 8.35 -37.53 2.48
CA ASN A 206 8.64 -37.71 1.06
C ASN A 206 7.53 -37.15 0.17
N LEU A 207 6.28 -37.31 0.61
CA LEU A 207 5.13 -36.72 -0.09
C LEU A 207 5.17 -35.19 0.01
N TYR A 208 5.54 -34.63 1.15
CA TYR A 208 5.72 -33.18 1.31
C TYR A 208 6.75 -32.64 0.32
N TRP A 209 7.94 -33.26 0.23
CA TRP A 209 8.98 -32.86 -0.72
C TRP A 209 8.53 -32.99 -2.18
N ALA A 210 7.87 -34.08 -2.54
CA ALA A 210 7.33 -34.26 -3.89
C ALA A 210 6.31 -33.17 -4.28
N VAL A 211 5.52 -32.69 -3.33
CA VAL A 211 4.58 -31.57 -3.55
C VAL A 211 5.33 -30.24 -3.69
N MET A 212 6.39 -30.01 -2.91
CA MET A 212 7.24 -28.83 -3.07
C MET A 212 7.93 -28.79 -4.44
N ASP A 213 8.43 -29.93 -4.92
CA ASP A 213 8.98 -30.06 -6.27
C ASP A 213 7.91 -29.79 -7.35
N PHE A 214 6.70 -30.32 -7.17
CA PHE A 214 5.58 -30.01 -8.05
C PHE A 214 5.22 -28.53 -8.09
N LEU A 215 5.26 -27.82 -6.95
CA LEU A 215 5.09 -26.36 -6.92
C LEU A 215 6.21 -25.64 -7.71
N ALA A 216 7.45 -26.08 -7.54
CA ALA A 216 8.60 -25.52 -8.24
C ALA A 216 8.50 -25.69 -9.77
N ASP A 217 8.09 -26.86 -10.26
CA ASP A 217 7.83 -27.14 -11.68
C ASP A 217 6.75 -26.21 -12.26
N GLN A 218 5.81 -25.77 -11.44
CA GLN A 218 4.77 -24.82 -11.83
C GLN A 218 5.23 -23.36 -11.75
N GLY A 219 6.46 -23.11 -11.33
CA GLY A 219 7.09 -21.79 -11.21
C GLY A 219 6.92 -21.14 -9.84
N ILE A 220 6.45 -21.89 -8.84
CA ILE A 220 6.22 -21.40 -7.47
C ILE A 220 7.46 -21.77 -6.64
N THR A 221 8.52 -21.01 -6.89
CA THR A 221 9.84 -21.20 -6.27
C THR A 221 10.09 -20.18 -5.15
N ASN A 222 11.23 -20.31 -4.47
CA ASN A 222 11.69 -19.30 -3.51
C ASN A 222 11.84 -17.91 -4.16
N GLU A 223 12.29 -17.83 -5.40
CA GLU A 223 12.38 -16.57 -6.16
C GLU A 223 10.99 -15.97 -6.41
N PHE A 224 10.01 -16.80 -6.79
CA PHE A 224 8.62 -16.37 -6.92
C PHE A 224 8.08 -15.82 -5.61
N ALA A 225 8.30 -16.51 -4.48
CA ALA A 225 7.81 -16.07 -3.18
C ALA A 225 8.43 -14.72 -2.74
N ILE A 226 9.71 -14.49 -3.05
CA ILE A 226 10.36 -13.19 -2.83
C ILE A 226 9.65 -12.11 -3.64
N LYS A 227 9.49 -12.31 -4.96
CA LYS A 227 8.80 -11.37 -5.85
C LYS A 227 7.35 -11.11 -5.43
N LEU A 228 6.63 -12.14 -5.00
CA LEU A 228 5.28 -12.04 -4.47
C LEU A 228 5.23 -11.13 -3.23
N SER A 229 6.23 -11.23 -2.35
CA SER A 229 6.32 -10.38 -1.17
C SER A 229 6.66 -8.92 -1.52
N ASP A 230 7.52 -8.68 -2.51
CA ASP A 230 7.79 -7.33 -3.02
C ASP A 230 6.53 -6.72 -3.66
N PHE A 231 5.87 -7.47 -4.55
CA PHE A 231 4.58 -7.11 -5.13
C PHE A 231 3.54 -6.77 -4.07
N SER A 232 3.40 -7.62 -3.04
CA SER A 232 2.44 -7.44 -1.96
C SER A 232 2.73 -6.18 -1.15
N THR A 233 4.01 -5.83 -0.99
CA THR A 233 4.44 -4.62 -0.29
C THR A 233 4.03 -3.37 -1.06
N PHE A 234 4.24 -3.34 -2.38
CA PHE A 234 3.78 -2.23 -3.22
C PHE A 234 2.26 -2.10 -3.22
N TYR A 235 1.56 -3.22 -3.33
CA TYR A 235 0.10 -3.21 -3.38
C TYR A 235 -0.52 -2.78 -2.04
N GLU A 236 0.02 -3.24 -0.91
CA GLU A 236 -0.43 -2.81 0.42
C GLU A 236 -0.27 -1.30 0.59
N HIS A 237 0.86 -0.74 0.16
CA HIS A 237 1.09 0.71 0.22
C HIS A 237 0.06 1.49 -0.60
N ASP A 238 -0.30 0.99 -1.79
CA ASP A 238 -1.39 1.57 -2.59
C ASP A 238 -2.74 1.50 -1.88
N GLN A 239 -3.06 0.36 -1.24
CA GLN A 239 -4.27 0.21 -0.45
C GLN A 239 -4.29 1.15 0.76
N TYR A 240 -3.15 1.38 1.42
CA TYR A 240 -3.06 2.32 2.52
C TYR A 240 -3.35 3.77 2.07
N ILE A 241 -2.80 4.20 0.94
CA ILE A 241 -3.12 5.53 0.38
C ILE A 241 -4.62 5.64 0.06
N ARG A 242 -5.21 4.62 -0.56
CA ARG A 242 -6.67 4.58 -0.84
C ARG A 242 -7.50 4.60 0.44
N PHE A 243 -7.03 3.93 1.49
CA PHE A 243 -7.67 3.97 2.81
C PHE A 243 -7.65 5.38 3.39
N LEU A 244 -6.51 6.09 3.33
CA LEU A 244 -6.41 7.48 3.79
C LEU A 244 -7.33 8.41 3.00
N GLU A 245 -7.45 8.23 1.68
CA GLU A 245 -8.38 8.99 0.84
C GLU A 245 -9.84 8.75 1.22
N ASN A 246 -10.23 7.49 1.42
CA ASN A 246 -11.59 7.13 1.80
C ASN A 246 -11.93 7.61 3.21
N LEU A 247 -10.96 7.52 4.13
CA LEU A 247 -11.10 8.08 5.47
C LEU A 247 -11.25 9.61 5.43
N SER A 248 -10.50 10.29 4.56
CA SER A 248 -10.65 11.73 4.35
C SER A 248 -12.07 12.09 3.86
N LYS A 249 -12.59 11.36 2.86
CA LYS A 249 -13.98 11.53 2.37
C LYS A 249 -15.03 11.28 3.45
N PHE A 250 -14.80 10.34 4.35
CA PHE A 250 -15.71 10.07 5.47
C PHE A 250 -15.72 11.22 6.51
N VAL A 251 -14.55 11.81 6.75
CA VAL A 251 -14.35 12.86 7.77
C VAL A 251 -14.77 14.23 7.25
N VAL A 252 -14.70 14.48 5.93
CA VAL A 252 -15.23 15.70 5.31
C VAL A 252 -16.74 15.52 5.06
N PRO A 253 -17.60 16.37 5.64
CA PRO A 253 -19.03 16.23 5.44
C PRO A 253 -19.41 16.47 3.97
N PRO A 254 -20.41 15.73 3.44
CA PRO A 254 -20.87 15.93 2.07
C PRO A 254 -21.41 17.36 1.90
N PRO A 255 -21.30 17.94 0.70
CA PRO A 255 -21.91 19.23 0.43
C PRO A 255 -23.42 19.17 0.70
N PRO A 256 -24.02 20.24 1.24
CA PRO A 256 -25.46 20.28 1.45
C PRO A 256 -26.17 20.05 0.10
N VAL A 257 -27.13 19.14 0.08
CA VAL A 257 -28.01 18.93 -1.07
C VAL A 257 -28.87 20.17 -1.20
N MET A 258 -28.67 20.98 -2.24
CA MET A 258 -29.61 22.04 -2.57
C MET A 258 -30.89 21.37 -3.09
N GLU A 259 -31.93 21.31 -2.26
CA GLU A 259 -33.28 21.01 -2.73
C GLU A 259 -33.65 22.05 -3.79
N ARG A 260 -33.96 21.59 -5.00
CA ARG A 260 -34.48 22.48 -6.04
C ARG A 260 -35.85 22.95 -5.56
N TYR A 261 -35.96 24.23 -5.22
CA TYR A 261 -37.26 24.86 -5.05
C TYR A 261 -38.03 24.72 -6.36
N ASN A 262 -39.05 23.87 -6.37
CA ASN A 262 -40.10 23.90 -7.38
C ASN A 262 -40.87 25.19 -7.14
N THR A 263 -40.66 26.19 -8.00
CA THR A 263 -41.58 27.32 -8.14
C THR A 263 -42.81 26.79 -8.89
N ASP A 264 -43.73 26.17 -8.16
CA ASP A 264 -45.13 26.09 -8.58
C ASP A 264 -45.73 27.48 -8.35
N ASP A 265 -45.47 28.40 -9.27
CA ASP A 265 -46.27 29.61 -9.38
C ASP A 265 -47.62 29.22 -9.99
N SER A 266 -48.57 29.00 -9.08
CA SER A 266 -49.98 29.13 -9.34
C SER A 266 -50.29 30.51 -9.91
N SER A 267 -50.69 30.58 -11.17
CA SER A 267 -51.44 31.71 -11.70
C SER A 267 -52.69 31.20 -12.42
N ASN A 268 -53.82 31.50 -11.79
CA ASN A 268 -55.18 31.59 -12.36
C ASN A 268 -55.20 32.37 -13.67
#